data_AF-A0A9N9E6X7-F1
#
_entry.id   AF-A0A9N9E6X7-F1
#
_cell.length_a   1.000
_cell.length_b   1.000
_cell.length_c   1.000
_cell.angle_alpha   90.00
_cell.angle_beta   90.00
_cell.angle_gamma   90.00
#
_symmetry.space_group_name_H-M   'P 1'
#
loop_
_entity.id
_entity.type
_entity.pdbx_description
1 polymer ?
#
loop_
_entity_poly.entity_id
_entity_poly.type
_entity_poly.pdbx_seq_one_letter_code
_entity_poly.pdbx_strand_id
1 'polypeptide(L)'
;MKQKNFYLTTPIFYPNAKLHLGHAYAMTMADLIARYKKSKGYQVYFQTGSDDHGEKIEKKAQELGIAPQALVDQNVALFKELWQKLGIEYDFFYRTSSLTHKEKVQKIFLELANKGDIYLSEYHGKYCVACEDYVSSSKVSENNLCPAPSCQSELSKISEPAYFLKALLNYLNSEPGEKFFLPEVSEKKEINHAKEVACVAIQDKNNNYLLVYNKKFGGWQFPGGKLEKGENAMEAAKREIFEETNLVVKDLEKIGEKNFYVNDQW
;
A
#
# COMPACT_ATOMS: atom_id res chain seq x y z
N MET A 1 27.28 19.20 25.99
CA MET A 1 26.57 19.24 24.69
C MET A 1 25.52 18.14 24.68
N LYS A 2 24.29 18.39 24.18
CA LYS A 2 23.20 17.40 24.19
C LYS A 2 23.54 16.24 23.23
N GLN A 3 23.54 15.01 23.74
CA GLN A 3 23.81 13.80 22.94
C GLN A 3 22.76 13.67 21.83
N LYS A 4 23.21 13.44 20.59
CA LYS A 4 22.32 13.35 19.42
C LYS A 4 21.90 11.89 19.23
N ASN A 5 20.61 11.60 19.37
CA ASN A 5 20.07 10.25 19.20
C ASN A 5 19.61 10.04 17.75
N PHE A 6 19.75 8.82 17.23
CA PHE A 6 19.30 8.46 15.90
C PHE A 6 18.68 7.06 15.92
N TYR A 7 17.40 6.95 15.56
CA TYR A 7 16.68 5.69 15.47
C TYR A 7 16.51 5.30 14.00
N LEU A 8 16.87 4.06 13.67
CA LEU A 8 16.79 3.52 12.32
C LEU A 8 16.10 2.16 12.34
N THR A 9 15.24 1.92 11.35
CA THR A 9 14.58 0.64 11.16
C THR A 9 14.72 0.15 9.73
N THR A 10 14.85 -1.16 9.54
CA THR A 10 14.50 -1.79 8.25
C THR A 10 13.03 -2.17 8.23
N PRO A 11 12.45 -2.53 7.08
CA PRO A 11 11.31 -3.42 7.06
C PRO A 11 11.62 -4.69 7.87
N ILE A 12 10.57 -5.28 8.46
CA ILE A 12 10.65 -6.63 9.00
C ILE A 12 10.39 -7.63 7.87
N PHE A 13 11.15 -8.71 7.81
CA PHE A 13 11.14 -9.63 6.67
C PHE A 13 10.25 -10.84 6.92
N TYR A 14 9.51 -11.29 5.90
CA TYR A 14 8.67 -12.49 5.99
C TYR A 14 9.55 -13.76 6.00
N PRO A 15 9.50 -14.59 7.06
CA PRO A 15 10.25 -15.84 7.17
C PRO A 15 9.49 -17.02 6.56
N ASN A 16 8.83 -16.83 5.42
CA ASN A 16 8.15 -17.90 4.68
C ASN A 16 9.08 -18.60 3.67
N ALA A 17 10.21 -17.97 3.31
CA ALA A 17 11.18 -18.52 2.36
C ALA A 17 12.61 -18.00 2.66
N LYS A 18 13.60 -18.50 1.90
CA LYS A 18 14.99 -18.05 1.98
C LYS A 18 15.12 -16.59 1.52
N LEU A 19 16.03 -15.85 2.15
CA LEU A 19 16.34 -14.48 1.76
C LEU A 19 17.04 -14.43 0.40
N HIS A 20 16.60 -13.49 -0.45
CA HIS A 20 17.30 -13.09 -1.68
C HIS A 20 18.06 -11.75 -1.53
N LEU A 21 18.77 -11.36 -2.58
CA LEU A 21 19.62 -10.15 -2.63
C LEU A 21 18.90 -8.85 -2.22
N GLY A 22 17.61 -8.70 -2.54
CA GLY A 22 16.84 -7.53 -2.10
C GLY A 22 16.81 -7.30 -0.58
N HIS A 23 16.78 -8.37 0.23
CA HIS A 23 16.83 -8.22 1.69
C HIS A 23 18.22 -7.80 2.16
N ALA A 24 19.26 -8.37 1.56
CA ALA A 24 20.65 -7.99 1.84
C ALA A 24 20.89 -6.52 1.48
N TYR A 25 20.36 -6.04 0.36
CA TYR A 25 20.42 -4.63 -0.01
C TYR A 25 19.84 -3.72 1.07
N ALA A 26 18.61 -3.99 1.53
CA ALA A 26 17.96 -3.19 2.57
C ALA A 26 18.78 -3.16 3.88
N MET A 27 19.29 -4.32 4.31
CA MET A 27 20.10 -4.42 5.52
C MET A 27 21.46 -3.71 5.39
N THR A 28 22.16 -3.88 4.27
CA THR A 28 23.45 -3.22 4.02
C THR A 28 23.31 -1.70 3.97
N MET A 29 22.25 -1.19 3.34
CA MET A 29 21.98 0.25 3.31
C MET A 29 21.69 0.81 4.71
N ALA A 30 20.92 0.09 5.52
CA ALA A 30 20.64 0.49 6.89
C ALA A 30 21.91 0.46 7.76
N ASP A 31 22.72 -0.58 7.65
CA ASP A 31 24.00 -0.71 8.35
C ASP A 31 24.97 0.43 7.99
N LEU A 32 25.07 0.76 6.70
CA LEU A 32 25.88 1.89 6.22
C LEU A 32 25.44 3.21 6.86
N ILE A 33 24.13 3.48 6.90
CA ILE A 33 23.58 4.69 7.53
C ILE A 33 23.86 4.69 9.04
N ALA A 34 23.68 3.56 9.72
CA ALA A 34 23.94 3.43 11.14
C ALA A 34 25.42 3.70 11.46
N ARG A 35 26.35 3.08 10.74
CA ARG A 35 27.80 3.30 10.89
C ARG A 35 28.20 4.73 10.59
N TYR A 36 27.64 5.34 9.53
CA TYR A 36 27.86 6.75 9.22
C TYR A 36 27.39 7.65 10.37
N LYS A 37 26.19 7.43 10.92
CA LYS A 37 25.68 8.23 12.05
C LYS A 37 26.51 8.04 13.31
N LYS A 38 26.94 6.81 13.63
CA LYS A 38 27.89 6.54 14.72
C LYS A 38 29.19 7.33 14.51
N SER A 39 29.75 7.35 13.30
CA SER A 39 30.97 8.13 12.97
C SER A 39 30.80 9.65 13.13
N LYS A 40 29.57 10.16 13.07
CA LYS A 40 29.23 11.57 13.31
C LYS A 40 28.89 11.87 14.78
N GLY A 41 29.14 10.93 15.69
CA GLY A 41 28.94 11.09 17.12
C GLY A 41 27.49 10.93 17.59
N TYR A 42 26.62 10.30 16.79
CA TYR A 42 25.25 10.00 17.22
C TYR A 42 25.20 8.72 18.08
N GLN A 43 24.32 8.70 19.08
CA GLN A 43 23.87 7.47 19.71
C GLN A 43 22.81 6.83 18.80
N VAL A 44 23.20 5.76 18.12
CA VAL A 44 22.35 5.07 17.15
C VAL A 44 21.66 3.89 17.81
N TYR A 45 20.37 3.70 17.52
CA TYR A 45 19.64 2.47 17.79
C TYR A 45 19.06 1.94 16.47
N PHE A 46 19.59 0.82 15.99
CA PHE A 46 19.23 0.18 14.73
C PHE A 46 18.41 -1.09 15.01
N GLN A 47 17.13 -1.06 14.63
CA GLN A 47 16.21 -2.18 14.75
C GLN A 47 15.92 -2.83 13.39
N THR A 48 15.94 -4.15 13.36
CA THR A 48 15.44 -4.98 12.24
C THR A 48 14.50 -6.05 12.80
N GLY A 49 14.01 -6.98 11.99
CA GLY A 49 13.15 -8.04 12.49
C GLY A 49 12.54 -8.95 11.44
N SER A 50 11.64 -9.81 11.93
CA SER A 50 10.81 -10.70 11.11
C SER A 50 9.32 -10.49 11.37
N ASP A 51 8.54 -10.64 10.31
CA ASP A 51 7.09 -10.72 10.40
C ASP A 51 6.63 -12.17 10.36
N ASP A 52 6.35 -12.72 11.53
CA ASP A 52 6.14 -14.15 11.77
C ASP A 52 4.68 -14.60 11.55
N HIS A 53 3.77 -13.71 11.14
CA HIS A 53 2.35 -14.03 10.94
C HIS A 53 1.95 -14.02 9.45
N GLY A 54 0.88 -14.75 9.13
CA GLY A 54 0.23 -14.72 7.82
C GLY A 54 -0.08 -16.10 7.27
N GLU A 55 -1.11 -16.16 6.43
CA GLU A 55 -1.64 -17.39 5.83
C GLU A 55 -0.57 -18.17 5.02
N LYS A 56 0.33 -17.47 4.34
CA LYS A 56 1.44 -18.11 3.59
C LYS A 56 2.38 -18.91 4.49
N ILE A 57 2.61 -18.46 5.72
CA ILE A 57 3.45 -19.16 6.70
C ILE A 57 2.71 -20.40 7.20
N GLU A 58 1.41 -20.28 7.47
CA GLU A 58 0.56 -21.38 7.90
C GLU A 58 0.48 -22.48 6.84
N LYS A 59 0.10 -22.13 5.61
CA LYS A 59 0.06 -23.06 4.46
C LYS A 59 1.40 -23.78 4.28
N LYS A 60 2.51 -23.04 4.36
CA LYS A 60 3.84 -23.64 4.21
C LYS A 60 4.22 -24.59 5.36
N ALA A 61 3.84 -24.26 6.58
CA ALA A 61 4.08 -25.10 7.74
C ALA A 61 3.27 -26.40 7.67
N GLN A 62 2.02 -26.32 7.21
CA GLN A 62 1.15 -27.47 6.94
C GLN A 62 1.74 -28.40 5.88
N GLU A 63 2.21 -27.87 4.74
CA GLU A 63 2.89 -28.65 3.70
C GLU A 63 4.11 -29.42 4.22
N LEU A 64 4.82 -28.84 5.19
CA LEU A 64 6.02 -29.41 5.80
C LEU A 64 5.71 -30.28 7.02
N GLY A 65 4.45 -30.37 7.47
CA GLY A 65 4.04 -31.13 8.64
C GLY A 65 4.63 -30.61 9.96
N ILE A 66 4.90 -29.30 10.07
CA ILE A 66 5.47 -28.66 11.26
C ILE A 66 4.60 -27.53 11.78
N ALA A 67 4.81 -27.12 13.03
CA ALA A 67 4.11 -25.95 13.58
C ALA A 67 4.57 -24.65 12.87
N PRO A 68 3.68 -23.68 12.63
CA PRO A 68 4.05 -22.39 12.04
C PRO A 68 5.19 -21.68 12.78
N GLN A 69 5.16 -21.71 14.11
CA GLN A 69 6.23 -21.14 14.94
C GLN A 69 7.59 -21.81 14.66
N ALA A 70 7.63 -23.13 14.47
CA ALA A 70 8.86 -23.85 14.18
C ALA A 70 9.44 -23.45 12.81
N LEU A 71 8.58 -23.26 11.79
CA LEU A 71 8.99 -22.80 10.46
C LEU A 71 9.64 -21.42 10.54
N VAL A 72 9.00 -20.46 11.21
CA VAL A 72 9.52 -19.10 11.31
C VAL A 72 10.79 -19.05 12.16
N ASP A 73 10.90 -19.87 13.21
CA ASP A 73 12.10 -19.96 14.04
C ASP A 73 13.32 -20.45 13.24
N GLN A 74 13.13 -21.50 12.42
CA GLN A 74 14.16 -22.02 11.52
C GLN A 74 14.62 -20.96 10.52
N ASN A 75 13.68 -20.29 9.85
CA ASN A 75 14.00 -19.29 8.83
C ASN A 75 14.64 -18.03 9.43
N VAL A 76 14.20 -17.58 10.61
CA VAL A 76 14.81 -16.45 11.33
C VAL A 76 16.25 -16.76 11.75
N ALA A 77 16.56 -18.02 12.12
CA ALA A 77 17.94 -18.43 12.38
C ALA A 77 18.84 -18.19 11.15
N LEU A 78 18.36 -18.55 9.95
CA LEU A 78 19.07 -18.31 8.69
C LEU A 78 19.24 -16.80 8.40
N PHE A 79 18.28 -15.97 8.79
CA PHE A 79 18.38 -14.52 8.62
C PHE A 79 19.53 -13.97 9.45
N LYS A 80 19.58 -14.35 10.73
CA LYS A 80 20.62 -13.92 11.66
C LYS A 80 22.01 -14.39 11.23
N GLU A 81 22.11 -15.64 10.76
CA GLU A 81 23.35 -16.18 10.20
C GLU A 81 23.82 -15.37 8.98
N LEU A 82 22.91 -15.01 8.07
CA LEU A 82 23.25 -14.19 6.92
C LEU A 82 23.73 -12.79 7.33
N TRP A 83 23.05 -12.14 8.27
CA TRP A 83 23.48 -10.83 8.79
C TRP A 83 24.85 -10.88 9.43
N GLN A 84 25.15 -11.94 10.18
CA GLN A 84 26.48 -12.17 10.73
C GLN A 84 27.53 -12.36 9.63
N LYS A 85 27.24 -13.16 8.59
CA LYS A 85 28.15 -13.37 7.44
C LYS A 85 28.41 -12.09 6.65
N LEU A 86 27.43 -11.19 6.57
CA LEU A 86 27.56 -9.89 5.92
C LEU A 86 28.22 -8.82 6.81
N GLY A 87 28.54 -9.14 8.07
CA GLY A 87 29.11 -8.18 9.02
C GLY A 87 28.16 -7.06 9.43
N ILE A 88 26.85 -7.32 9.37
CA ILE A 88 25.82 -6.33 9.67
C ILE A 88 25.55 -6.30 11.18
N GLU A 89 25.61 -5.10 11.75
CA GLU A 89 25.43 -4.86 13.18
C GLU A 89 24.13 -4.12 13.44
N TYR A 90 23.20 -4.73 14.15
CA TYR A 90 21.95 -4.12 14.62
C TYR A 90 21.84 -4.24 16.14
N ASP A 91 21.12 -3.31 16.77
CA ASP A 91 20.94 -3.27 18.22
C ASP A 91 19.79 -4.17 18.68
N PHE A 92 18.76 -4.36 17.84
CA PHE A 92 17.60 -5.19 18.18
C PHE A 92 16.99 -5.91 16.98
N PHE A 93 16.69 -7.21 17.17
CA PHE A 93 15.93 -8.02 16.21
C PHE A 93 14.53 -8.27 16.77
N TYR A 94 13.55 -7.54 16.24
CA TYR A 94 12.16 -7.60 16.68
C TYR A 94 11.41 -8.74 15.96
N ARG A 95 10.54 -9.46 16.69
CA ARG A 95 9.72 -10.55 16.14
C ARG A 95 8.25 -10.27 16.39
N THR A 96 7.41 -10.33 15.37
CA THR A 96 5.97 -10.09 15.56
C THR A 96 5.31 -11.20 16.39
N SER A 97 5.86 -12.42 16.40
CA SER A 97 5.38 -13.52 17.26
C SER A 97 5.60 -13.31 18.76
N SER A 98 6.43 -12.33 19.17
CA SER A 98 6.72 -12.05 20.58
C SER A 98 5.48 -11.60 21.37
N LEU A 99 5.38 -12.03 22.63
CA LEU A 99 4.27 -11.68 23.51
C LEU A 99 4.11 -10.16 23.64
N THR A 100 5.22 -9.45 23.88
CA THR A 100 5.23 -7.98 24.00
C THR A 100 4.72 -7.27 22.74
N HIS A 101 4.96 -7.83 21.55
CA HIS A 101 4.39 -7.25 20.32
C HIS A 101 2.88 -7.43 20.28
N LYS A 102 2.40 -8.65 20.54
CA LYS A 102 0.98 -8.98 20.53
C LYS A 102 0.21 -8.10 21.50
N GLU A 103 0.71 -7.94 22.72
CA GLU A 103 0.12 -7.06 23.74
C GLU A 103 0.07 -5.60 23.28
N LYS A 104 1.15 -5.08 22.68
CA LYS A 104 1.18 -3.71 22.15
C LYS A 104 0.19 -3.50 21.01
N VAL A 105 0.11 -4.44 20.07
CA VAL A 105 -0.83 -4.37 18.94
C VAL A 105 -2.27 -4.45 19.43
N GLN A 106 -2.57 -5.35 20.38
CA GLN A 106 -3.88 -5.44 21.03
C GLN A 106 -4.25 -4.12 21.71
N LYS A 107 -3.31 -3.52 22.47
CA LYS A 107 -3.53 -2.23 23.11
C LYS A 107 -3.84 -1.13 22.10
N ILE A 108 -3.06 -1.02 21.02
CA ILE A 108 -3.28 -0.04 19.95
C ILE A 108 -4.66 -0.24 19.30
N PHE A 109 -5.01 -1.49 19.00
CA PHE A 109 -6.32 -1.83 18.43
C PHE A 109 -7.46 -1.38 19.36
N LEU A 110 -7.39 -1.72 20.65
CA LEU A 110 -8.40 -1.35 21.64
C LEU A 110 -8.50 0.17 21.82
N GLU A 111 -7.38 0.89 21.82
CA GLU A 111 -7.37 2.35 21.89
C GLU A 111 -8.07 2.98 20.68
N LEU A 112 -7.79 2.48 19.47
CA LEU A 112 -8.44 2.96 18.24
C LEU A 112 -9.93 2.59 18.19
N ALA A 113 -10.29 1.38 18.63
CA ALA A 113 -11.69 0.96 18.73
C ALA A 113 -12.47 1.82 19.73
N ASN A 114 -11.90 2.09 20.91
CA ASN A 114 -12.53 2.94 21.93
C ASN A 114 -12.69 4.40 21.49
N LYS A 115 -11.80 4.90 20.62
CA LYS A 115 -11.94 6.22 19.98
C LYS A 115 -13.00 6.25 18.86
N GLY A 116 -13.51 5.09 18.45
CA GLY A 116 -14.40 4.95 17.31
C GLY A 116 -13.69 5.03 15.96
N ASP A 117 -12.36 4.91 15.91
CA ASP A 117 -11.56 4.87 14.68
C ASP A 117 -11.59 3.49 14.01
N ILE A 118 -11.93 2.45 14.77
CA ILE A 118 -12.19 1.10 14.27
C ILE A 118 -13.69 0.82 14.36
N TYR A 119 -14.26 0.28 13.29
CA TYR A 119 -15.66 -0.11 13.24
C TYR A 119 -15.82 -1.47 12.57
N LEU A 120 -16.84 -2.21 13.00
CA LEU A 120 -17.22 -3.47 12.37
C LEU A 120 -18.09 -3.17 11.14
N SER A 121 -17.75 -3.79 10.02
CA SER A 121 -18.54 -3.76 8.79
C SER A 121 -18.40 -5.10 8.09
N GLU A 122 -18.98 -5.25 6.92
CA GLU A 122 -18.81 -6.44 6.09
C GLU A 122 -17.77 -6.20 5.00
N TYR A 123 -16.82 -7.12 4.87
CA TYR A 123 -15.97 -7.24 3.71
C TYR A 123 -16.68 -8.09 2.66
N HIS A 124 -16.83 -7.53 1.46
CA HIS A 124 -17.38 -8.26 0.32
C HIS A 124 -16.26 -8.60 -0.65
N GLY A 125 -16.00 -9.90 -0.80
CA GLY A 125 -15.00 -10.44 -1.71
C GLY A 125 -15.62 -11.45 -2.67
N LYS A 126 -14.97 -11.64 -3.83
CA LYS A 126 -15.24 -12.80 -4.67
C LYS A 126 -14.34 -13.94 -4.19
N TYR A 127 -14.91 -15.12 -3.99
CA TYR A 127 -14.24 -16.29 -3.46
C TYR A 127 -14.46 -17.48 -4.37
N CYS A 128 -13.40 -18.25 -4.62
CA CYS A 128 -13.51 -19.50 -5.35
C CYS A 128 -13.59 -20.65 -4.35
N VAL A 129 -14.75 -21.33 -4.28
CA VAL A 129 -14.94 -22.47 -3.38
C VAL A 129 -14.03 -23.64 -3.76
N ALA A 130 -13.83 -23.89 -5.06
CA ALA A 130 -12.99 -24.99 -5.53
C ALA A 130 -11.49 -24.79 -5.26
N CYS A 131 -11.07 -23.53 -5.17
CA CYS A 131 -9.68 -23.16 -4.92
C CYS A 131 -9.44 -22.68 -3.47
N GLU A 132 -10.49 -22.64 -2.65
CA GLU A 132 -10.52 -22.11 -1.28
C GLU A 132 -9.78 -20.77 -1.10
N ASP A 133 -9.95 -19.86 -2.07
CA ASP A 133 -9.16 -18.62 -2.12
C ASP A 133 -10.00 -17.39 -2.53
N TYR A 134 -9.61 -16.24 -1.99
CA TYR A 134 -10.18 -14.94 -2.33
C TYR A 134 -9.58 -14.42 -3.64
N VAL A 135 -10.45 -14.00 -4.56
CA VAL A 135 -10.06 -13.43 -5.84
C VAL A 135 -10.18 -11.90 -5.76
N SER A 136 -9.03 -11.24 -5.81
CA SER A 136 -8.94 -9.78 -5.96
C SER A 136 -9.82 -9.31 -7.12
N SER A 137 -10.58 -8.23 -6.94
CA SER A 137 -11.48 -7.66 -7.95
C SER A 137 -10.78 -7.40 -9.29
N SER A 138 -9.51 -6.98 -9.26
CA SER A 138 -8.66 -6.77 -10.44
C SER A 138 -8.29 -8.02 -11.24
N LYS A 139 -8.47 -9.21 -10.66
CA LYS A 139 -8.15 -10.50 -11.29
C LYS A 139 -9.39 -11.28 -11.72
N VAL A 140 -10.57 -10.74 -11.49
CA VAL A 140 -11.80 -11.43 -11.83
C VAL A 140 -12.04 -11.25 -13.32
N SER A 141 -12.10 -12.37 -14.04
CA SER A 141 -12.47 -12.38 -15.45
C SER A 141 -13.89 -11.82 -15.66
N GLU A 142 -14.18 -11.28 -16.85
CA GLU A 142 -15.51 -10.75 -17.20
C GLU A 142 -16.65 -11.75 -16.92
N ASN A 143 -16.35 -13.05 -17.03
CA ASN A 143 -17.31 -14.14 -16.83
C ASN A 143 -17.51 -14.55 -15.36
N ASN A 144 -16.94 -13.81 -14.40
CA ASN A 144 -17.00 -14.14 -12.97
C ASN A 144 -16.42 -15.53 -12.62
N LEU A 145 -15.44 -15.98 -13.39
CA LEU A 145 -14.77 -17.27 -13.18
C LEU A 145 -13.42 -17.07 -12.46
N CYS A 146 -13.03 -18.09 -11.71
CA CYS A 146 -11.74 -18.17 -11.07
C CYS A 146 -10.60 -18.01 -12.10
N PRO A 147 -9.59 -17.15 -11.83
CA PRO A 147 -8.53 -16.85 -12.79
C PRO A 147 -7.40 -17.89 -12.82
N ALA A 148 -7.39 -18.85 -11.88
CA ALA A 148 -6.39 -19.90 -11.89
C ALA A 148 -6.62 -20.79 -13.14
N PRO A 149 -5.60 -21.01 -14.00
CA PRO A 149 -5.77 -21.76 -15.25
C PRO A 149 -6.32 -23.19 -15.06
N SER A 150 -6.08 -23.76 -13.88
CA SER A 150 -6.56 -25.07 -13.44
C SER A 150 -7.98 -25.09 -12.87
N CYS A 151 -8.61 -23.93 -12.67
CA CYS A 151 -9.82 -23.74 -11.86
C CYS A 151 -10.68 -22.69 -12.55
N GLN A 152 -11.69 -23.13 -13.30
CA GLN A 152 -12.64 -22.25 -14.03
C GLN A 152 -14.02 -22.21 -13.36
N SER A 153 -14.07 -22.45 -12.06
CA SER A 153 -15.31 -22.42 -11.29
C SER A 153 -15.84 -21.00 -11.14
N GLU A 154 -17.16 -20.87 -11.03
CA GLU A 154 -17.81 -19.60 -10.71
C GLU A 154 -17.40 -19.09 -9.34
N LEU A 155 -17.18 -17.77 -9.26
CA LEU A 155 -16.84 -17.10 -8.02
C LEU A 155 -18.11 -16.76 -7.23
N SER A 156 -18.15 -17.25 -6.00
CA SER A 156 -19.18 -16.89 -5.04
C SER A 156 -18.86 -15.54 -4.40
N LYS A 157 -19.88 -14.71 -4.18
CA LYS A 157 -19.71 -13.54 -3.30
C LYS A 157 -19.73 -14.02 -1.87
N ILE A 158 -18.65 -13.79 -1.14
CA ILE A 158 -18.62 -14.01 0.30
C ILE A 158 -18.69 -12.65 0.97
N SER A 159 -19.54 -12.60 2.00
CA SER A 159 -19.60 -11.51 2.96
C SER A 159 -19.07 -12.04 4.27
N GLU A 160 -18.04 -11.41 4.81
CA GLU A 160 -17.53 -11.73 6.14
C GLU A 160 -17.43 -10.47 7.00
N PRO A 161 -17.79 -10.54 8.29
CA PRO A 161 -17.62 -9.41 9.20
C PRO A 161 -16.12 -9.14 9.39
N ALA A 162 -15.71 -7.89 9.14
CA ALA A 162 -14.33 -7.43 9.28
C ALA A 162 -14.27 -6.07 9.99
N TYR A 163 -13.20 -5.86 10.75
CA TYR A 163 -12.92 -4.56 11.37
C TYR A 163 -12.17 -3.66 10.41
N PHE A 164 -12.67 -2.43 10.21
CA PHE A 164 -12.09 -1.43 9.33
C PHE A 164 -11.54 -0.26 10.14
N LEU A 165 -10.39 0.26 9.72
CA LEU A 165 -9.78 1.46 10.28
C LEU A 165 -10.19 2.69 9.46
N LYS A 166 -10.69 3.75 10.12
CA LYS A 166 -11.09 5.02 9.49
C LYS A 166 -9.93 5.88 8.99
N ALA A 167 -8.71 5.33 8.84
CA ALA A 167 -7.49 6.09 8.56
C ALA A 167 -7.59 7.03 7.35
N LEU A 168 -8.19 6.58 6.24
CA LEU A 168 -8.40 7.43 5.07
C LEU A 168 -9.46 8.52 5.35
N LEU A 169 -10.53 8.20 6.07
CA LEU A 169 -11.57 9.15 6.48
C LEU A 169 -10.99 10.24 7.39
N ASN A 170 -10.20 9.85 8.39
CA ASN A 170 -9.56 10.77 9.32
C ASN A 170 -8.49 11.64 8.63
N TYR A 171 -7.73 11.07 7.69
CA TYR A 171 -6.79 11.83 6.84
C TYR A 171 -7.52 12.85 5.95
N LEU A 172 -8.60 12.45 5.28
CA LEU A 172 -9.41 13.33 4.44
C LEU A 172 -10.15 14.41 5.24
N ASN A 173 -10.45 14.16 6.51
CA ASN A 173 -11.12 15.09 7.43
C ASN A 173 -10.15 15.94 8.27
N SER A 174 -8.84 15.71 8.17
CA SER A 174 -7.83 16.49 8.91
C SER A 174 -7.46 17.77 8.17
N GLU A 175 -7.19 18.86 8.91
CA GLU A 175 -6.72 20.10 8.30
C GLU A 175 -5.35 19.88 7.61
N PRO A 176 -5.16 20.36 6.37
CA PRO A 176 -3.90 20.20 5.66
C PRO A 176 -2.80 21.06 6.31
N GLY A 177 -2.06 20.46 7.25
CA GLY A 177 -0.99 21.14 7.98
C GLY A 177 0.04 20.22 8.63
N GLU A 178 -0.33 18.98 9.00
CA GLU A 178 0.63 18.01 9.52
C GLU A 178 1.34 17.29 8.36
N LYS A 179 2.53 17.81 8.01
CA LYS A 179 3.45 17.19 7.03
C LYS A 179 3.83 15.77 7.46
N PHE A 180 3.11 14.77 6.97
CA PHE A 180 3.61 13.40 6.95
C PHE A 180 4.61 13.26 5.81
N PHE A 181 5.88 13.03 6.16
CA PHE A 181 6.96 12.75 5.21
C PHE A 181 6.72 11.38 4.55
N LEU A 182 6.41 11.38 3.25
CA LEU A 182 6.65 10.23 2.39
C LEU A 182 7.95 10.50 1.60
N PRO A 183 8.87 9.53 1.48
CA PRO A 183 10.07 9.72 0.67
C PRO A 183 9.69 9.85 -0.82
N GLU A 184 10.18 10.91 -1.46
CA GLU A 184 10.11 11.10 -2.91
C GLU A 184 10.99 10.07 -3.62
N VAL A 185 10.40 9.34 -4.58
CA VAL A 185 11.16 8.51 -5.52
C VAL A 185 11.34 9.33 -6.80
N SER A 186 12.61 9.50 -7.19
CA SER A 186 13.07 10.37 -8.29
C SER A 186 12.38 10.12 -9.62
N GLU A 187 12.07 11.23 -10.31
CA GLU A 187 11.47 11.33 -11.62
C GLU A 187 12.22 10.55 -12.72
N LYS A 188 11.51 9.71 -13.47
CA LYS A 188 11.88 9.43 -14.85
C LYS A 188 11.33 10.53 -15.74
N LYS A 189 12.24 11.30 -16.35
CA LYS A 189 11.95 12.21 -17.46
C LYS A 189 11.64 11.40 -18.72
N GLU A 190 10.52 11.72 -19.36
CA GLU A 190 10.43 11.95 -20.81
C GLU A 190 9.06 12.56 -21.18
N ILE A 191 9.09 13.57 -22.07
CA ILE A 191 7.92 14.23 -22.66
C ILE A 191 8.02 14.01 -24.17
N ASN A 192 6.95 13.52 -24.80
CA ASN A 192 6.38 14.06 -26.05
C ASN A 192 5.24 13.17 -26.54
N HIS A 193 4.01 13.69 -26.48
CA HIS A 193 2.87 13.42 -27.38
C HIS A 193 1.78 14.43 -27.01
N ALA A 194 1.06 14.95 -28.01
CA ALA A 194 -0.17 15.68 -27.77
C ALA A 194 -1.10 14.77 -26.96
N LYS A 195 -1.54 15.24 -25.80
CA LYS A 195 -2.34 14.47 -24.85
C LYS A 195 -3.74 15.05 -24.85
N GLU A 196 -4.67 14.30 -25.39
CA GLU A 196 -6.09 14.57 -25.18
C GLU A 196 -6.44 14.16 -23.75
N VAL A 197 -7.13 15.05 -23.05
CA VAL A 197 -7.52 14.89 -21.63
C VAL A 197 -9.00 15.21 -21.52
N ALA A 198 -9.73 14.36 -20.81
CA ALA A 198 -11.12 14.62 -20.43
C ALA A 198 -11.15 15.05 -18.97
N CYS A 199 -12.00 16.01 -18.63
CA CYS A 199 -12.25 16.43 -17.25
C CYS A 199 -13.74 16.62 -17.02
N VAL A 200 -14.18 16.49 -15.76
CA VAL A 200 -15.60 16.55 -15.41
C VAL A 200 -15.83 17.49 -14.24
N ALA A 201 -16.77 18.42 -14.42
CA ALA A 201 -17.31 19.21 -13.34
C ALA A 201 -18.56 18.53 -12.77
N ILE A 202 -18.52 18.18 -11.48
CA ILE A 202 -19.68 17.64 -10.75
C ILE A 202 -20.09 18.69 -9.72
N GLN A 203 -21.35 19.11 -9.75
CA GLN A 203 -21.91 20.09 -8.83
C GLN A 203 -22.99 19.45 -7.95
N ASP A 204 -22.94 19.72 -6.64
CA ASP A 204 -23.99 19.30 -5.71
C ASP A 204 -25.18 20.28 -5.69
N LYS A 205 -26.25 19.92 -4.96
CA LYS A 205 -27.45 20.76 -4.78
C LYS A 205 -27.20 22.12 -4.10
N ASN A 206 -26.03 22.32 -3.50
CA ASN A 206 -25.63 23.53 -2.80
C ASN A 206 -24.65 24.39 -3.62
N ASN A 207 -24.49 24.07 -4.91
CA ASN A 207 -23.54 24.71 -5.84
C ASN A 207 -22.05 24.45 -5.54
N ASN A 208 -21.71 23.45 -4.73
CA ASN A 208 -20.32 23.07 -4.51
C ASN A 208 -19.82 22.17 -5.64
N TYR A 209 -18.57 22.37 -6.06
CA TYR A 209 -17.92 21.55 -7.08
C TYR A 209 -17.04 20.46 -6.47
N LEU A 210 -17.08 19.27 -7.05
CA LEU A 210 -16.14 18.20 -6.74
C LEU A 210 -14.79 18.49 -7.40
N LEU A 211 -13.74 18.54 -6.60
CA LEU A 211 -12.36 18.68 -7.04
C LEU A 211 -11.52 17.53 -6.47
N VAL A 212 -10.53 17.10 -7.23
CA VAL A 212 -9.50 16.14 -6.82
C VAL A 212 -8.18 16.88 -6.68
N TYR A 213 -7.39 16.51 -5.67
CA TYR A 213 -6.07 17.09 -5.48
C TYR A 213 -5.04 16.36 -6.34
N ASN A 214 -4.50 17.04 -7.35
CA ASN A 214 -3.47 16.47 -8.20
C ASN A 214 -2.07 16.76 -7.64
N LYS A 215 -1.44 15.73 -7.07
CA LYS A 215 -0.10 15.82 -6.48
C LYS A 215 0.98 16.21 -7.49
N LYS A 216 0.81 15.91 -8.78
CA LYS A 216 1.77 16.25 -9.84
C LYS A 216 1.79 17.75 -10.14
N PHE A 217 0.64 18.41 -10.06
CA PHE A 217 0.52 19.84 -10.37
C PHE A 217 0.37 20.71 -9.11
N GLY A 218 0.28 20.11 -7.93
CA GLY A 218 0.24 20.81 -6.65
C GLY A 218 -1.04 21.61 -6.41
N GLY A 219 -2.16 21.21 -7.02
CA GLY A 219 -3.40 21.98 -6.99
C GLY A 219 -4.66 21.13 -7.06
N TRP A 220 -5.78 21.74 -6.67
CA TRP A 220 -7.12 21.20 -6.85
C TRP A 220 -7.56 21.38 -8.29
N GLN A 221 -8.03 20.31 -8.91
CA GLN A 221 -8.51 20.30 -10.29
C GLN A 221 -9.81 19.49 -10.39
N PHE A 222 -10.52 19.64 -11.50
CA PHE A 222 -11.63 18.74 -11.80
C PHE A 222 -11.12 17.32 -12.01
N PRO A 223 -11.85 16.28 -11.57
CA PRO A 223 -11.53 14.89 -11.88
C PRO A 223 -11.36 14.71 -13.38
N GLY A 224 -10.32 14.00 -13.79
CA GLY A 224 -10.02 13.86 -15.21
C GLY A 224 -8.59 13.47 -15.53
N GLY A 225 -8.44 12.81 -16.67
CA GLY A 225 -7.18 12.26 -17.12
C GLY A 225 -7.15 12.02 -18.61
N LYS A 226 -6.11 11.32 -19.05
CA LYS A 226 -5.82 11.17 -20.47
C LYS A 226 -6.80 10.19 -21.10
N LEU A 227 -7.14 10.43 -22.36
CA LEU A 227 -7.84 9.45 -23.15
C LEU A 227 -6.95 8.23 -23.38
N GLU A 228 -7.50 7.04 -23.17
CA GLU A 228 -6.85 5.78 -23.54
C GLU A 228 -7.13 5.41 -24.99
N LYS A 229 -6.34 4.47 -25.54
CA LYS A 229 -6.43 4.10 -26.96
C LYS A 229 -7.77 3.42 -27.25
N GLY A 230 -8.62 4.07 -28.04
CA GLY A 230 -9.94 3.56 -28.43
C GLY A 230 -11.09 4.06 -27.57
N GLU A 231 -10.81 4.90 -26.59
CA GLU A 231 -11.79 5.51 -25.68
C GLU A 231 -12.20 6.91 -26.20
N ASN A 232 -13.48 7.26 -26.08
CA ASN A 232 -13.93 8.63 -26.35
C ASN A 232 -13.86 9.52 -25.09
N ALA A 233 -13.93 10.84 -25.25
CA ALA A 233 -13.80 11.78 -24.12
C ALA A 233 -14.83 11.56 -23.00
N MET A 234 -16.02 11.05 -23.31
CA MET A 234 -17.07 10.77 -22.33
C MET A 234 -16.79 9.50 -21.53
N GLU A 235 -16.25 8.48 -22.18
CA GLU A 235 -15.80 7.25 -21.54
C GLU A 235 -14.61 7.54 -20.62
N ALA A 236 -13.63 8.31 -21.11
CA ALA A 236 -12.47 8.74 -20.33
C ALA A 236 -12.89 9.52 -19.09
N ALA A 237 -13.82 10.47 -19.24
CA ALA A 237 -14.41 11.21 -18.14
C ALA A 237 -15.04 10.30 -17.07
N LYS A 238 -15.84 9.30 -17.47
CA LYS A 238 -16.49 8.37 -16.53
C LYS A 238 -15.48 7.47 -15.81
N ARG A 239 -14.50 6.95 -16.54
CA ARG A 239 -13.42 6.11 -15.99
C ARG A 239 -12.59 6.89 -14.97
N GLU A 240 -12.13 8.08 -15.33
CA GLU A 240 -11.26 8.91 -14.47
C GLU A 240 -11.99 9.37 -13.20
N ILE A 241 -13.26 9.76 -13.28
CA ILE A 241 -14.05 10.04 -12.06
C ILE A 241 -14.09 8.81 -11.16
N PHE A 242 -14.36 7.63 -11.71
CA PHE A 242 -14.44 6.41 -10.93
C PHE A 242 -13.08 6.06 -10.29
N GLU A 243 -11.99 6.17 -11.03
CA GLU A 243 -10.64 5.89 -10.53
C GLU A 243 -10.19 6.89 -9.45
N GLU A 244 -10.47 8.18 -9.63
CA GLU A 244 -10.01 9.23 -8.71
C GLU A 244 -10.94 9.43 -7.50
N THR A 245 -12.22 9.07 -7.61
CA THR A 245 -13.23 9.38 -6.58
C THR A 245 -14.08 8.20 -6.12
N ASN A 246 -14.01 7.05 -6.79
CA ASN A 246 -14.91 5.89 -6.63
C ASN A 246 -16.41 6.21 -6.87
N LEU A 247 -16.73 7.34 -7.50
CA LEU A 247 -18.11 7.69 -7.84
C LEU A 247 -18.50 7.14 -9.22
N VAL A 248 -19.73 6.65 -9.33
CA VAL A 248 -20.32 6.24 -10.61
C VAL A 248 -21.27 7.34 -11.07
N VAL A 249 -20.95 7.96 -12.20
CA VAL A 249 -21.80 9.00 -12.81
C VAL A 249 -22.58 8.41 -13.97
N LYS A 250 -23.91 8.53 -13.90
CA LYS A 250 -24.83 7.96 -14.90
C LYS A 250 -24.87 8.81 -16.16
N ASP A 251 -25.11 10.10 -15.96
CA ASP A 251 -25.33 11.07 -17.04
C ASP A 251 -24.25 12.14 -17.00
N LEU A 252 -23.66 12.41 -18.16
CA LEU A 252 -22.68 13.46 -18.36
C LEU A 252 -23.05 14.22 -19.63
N GLU A 253 -22.94 15.54 -19.55
CA GLU A 253 -23.16 16.44 -20.69
C GLU A 253 -21.83 17.12 -21.05
N LYS A 254 -21.57 17.27 -22.35
CA LYS A 254 -20.39 18.00 -22.82
C LYS A 254 -20.62 19.51 -22.61
N ILE A 255 -19.97 20.06 -21.59
CA ILE A 255 -20.06 21.50 -21.26
C ILE A 255 -19.10 22.39 -22.06
N GLY A 256 -18.09 21.81 -22.72
CA GLY A 256 -17.13 22.56 -23.53
C GLY A 256 -15.93 21.74 -23.99
N GLU A 257 -15.13 22.32 -24.89
CA GLU A 257 -13.86 21.79 -25.35
C GLU A 257 -12.86 22.95 -25.44
N LYS A 258 -11.62 22.72 -24.99
CA LYS A 258 -10.59 23.75 -24.98
C LYS A 258 -9.26 23.17 -25.44
N ASN A 259 -8.72 23.74 -26.51
CA ASN A 259 -7.40 23.41 -27.02
C ASN A 259 -6.35 24.24 -26.30
N PHE A 260 -5.33 23.58 -25.79
CA PHE A 260 -4.17 24.22 -25.17
C PHE A 260 -2.94 23.93 -26.03
N TYR A 261 -2.34 24.98 -26.57
CA TYR A 261 -1.07 24.89 -27.27
C TYR A 261 0.05 25.09 -26.25
N VAL A 262 0.98 24.13 -26.18
CA VAL A 262 2.19 24.29 -25.37
C VAL A 262 3.27 24.83 -26.31
N ASN A 263 3.60 26.12 -26.10
CA ASN A 263 4.52 26.99 -26.83
C ASN A 263 3.90 27.71 -28.04
N ASP A 264 3.61 29.00 -27.87
CA ASP A 264 3.42 29.99 -28.94
C ASP A 264 4.70 30.16 -29.79
N GLN A 265 5.06 29.15 -30.57
CA GLN A 265 5.93 29.29 -31.74
C GLN A 265 5.38 28.43 -32.88
N TRP A 266 4.64 29.11 -33.77
CA TRP A 266 4.12 28.74 -35.10
C TRP A 266 4.04 27.25 -35.45
#